data_AF-A0A817S563-F1
#
_entry.id   AF-A0A817S563-F1
#
_cell.length_a   1.000
_cell.length_b   1.000
_cell.length_c   1.000
_cell.angle_alpha   90.00
_cell.angle_beta   90.00
_cell.angle_gamma   90.00
#
_symmetry.space_group_name_H-M   'P 1'
#
loop_
_entity.id
_entity.type
_entity.pdbx_description
1 polymer ?
#
loop_
_entity_poly.entity_id
_entity_poly.type
_entity_poly.pdbx_seq_one_letter_code
_entity_poly.pdbx_strand_id
1 'polypeptide(L)'
;MVKSWIGFGCALDYGKNEFEKEKQNELISRLLKILQTNVIPAYDRLLNILPQDLSNATTDHGVWKLPNGDKYYKLCLEYHTTTNMSPDEVYERGKKHVERIQNEMRIYDFFFVTFQKL
;
A
#
# COMPACT_ATOMS: atom_id res chain seq x y z
N MET A 1 -20.49 -17.85 -17.87
CA MET A 1 -20.71 -17.69 -16.41
C MET A 1 -19.68 -16.71 -15.79
N VAL A 2 -19.41 -15.58 -16.47
CA VAL A 2 -18.47 -14.51 -16.03
C VAL A 2 -19.11 -13.15 -16.31
N LYS A 3 -20.42 -13.04 -16.04
CA LYS A 3 -21.19 -11.78 -16.20
C LYS A 3 -21.84 -11.33 -14.88
N SER A 4 -21.59 -12.06 -13.78
CA SER A 4 -22.27 -11.87 -12.49
C SER A 4 -21.43 -11.17 -11.42
N TRP A 5 -20.18 -10.81 -11.71
CA TRP A 5 -19.23 -10.23 -10.75
C TRP A 5 -18.93 -8.74 -10.98
N ILE A 6 -19.79 -8.05 -11.74
CA ILE A 6 -19.76 -6.59 -11.95
C ILE A 6 -20.77 -5.86 -11.03
N GLY A 7 -21.41 -6.56 -10.09
CA GLY A 7 -22.48 -6.03 -9.24
C GLY A 7 -22.10 -5.68 -7.80
N PHE A 8 -20.83 -5.80 -7.40
CA PHE A 8 -20.39 -5.56 -6.01
C PHE A 8 -19.10 -4.73 -5.95
N GLY A 9 -19.08 -3.61 -6.65
CA GLY A 9 -18.07 -2.57 -6.49
C GLY A 9 -18.79 -1.24 -6.42
N CYS A 10 -18.83 -0.65 -5.23
CA CYS A 10 -19.12 0.75 -4.90
C CYS A 10 -19.86 1.54 -5.99
N ALA A 11 -21.11 1.91 -5.74
CA ALA A 11 -21.80 2.96 -6.47
C ALA A 11 -21.11 4.32 -6.24
N LEU A 12 -19.90 4.48 -6.78
CA LEU A 12 -19.40 5.77 -7.21
C LEU A 12 -20.08 6.04 -8.54
N ASP A 13 -21.32 6.54 -8.43
CA ASP A 13 -22.07 7.12 -9.54
C ASP A 13 -21.37 8.44 -9.93
N TYR A 14 -20.16 8.34 -10.50
CA TYR A 14 -19.60 9.41 -11.30
C TYR A 14 -20.53 9.54 -12.49
N GLY A 15 -21.45 10.51 -12.38
CA GLY A 15 -22.63 10.65 -13.22
C GLY A 15 -22.37 10.28 -14.67
N LYS A 16 -23.31 9.52 -15.23
CA LYS A 16 -23.40 9.23 -16.67
C LYS A 16 -23.41 10.53 -17.47
N ASN A 17 -22.23 11.06 -17.74
CA ASN A 17 -21.99 12.00 -18.80
C ASN A 17 -21.90 11.14 -20.05
N GLU A 18 -23.04 10.88 -20.70
CA GLU A 18 -23.08 10.35 -22.05
C GLU A 18 -22.48 11.41 -22.98
N PHE A 19 -21.15 11.50 -23.00
CA PHE A 19 -20.44 12.31 -23.98
C PHE A 19 -20.83 11.80 -25.37
N GLU A 20 -21.16 12.70 -26.28
CA GLU A 20 -21.34 12.37 -27.69
C GLU A 20 -20.11 11.59 -28.18
N LYS A 21 -20.33 10.54 -29.00
CA LYS A 21 -19.26 9.63 -29.46
C LYS A 21 -18.08 10.36 -30.08
N GLU A 22 -18.35 11.48 -30.75
CA GLU A 22 -17.33 12.35 -31.32
C GLU A 22 -16.43 12.99 -30.24
N LYS A 23 -17.03 13.48 -29.16
CA LYS A 23 -16.27 14.04 -28.03
C LYS A 23 -15.45 12.98 -27.31
N GLN A 24 -15.98 11.76 -27.18
CA GLN A 24 -15.22 10.62 -26.64
C GLN A 24 -13.98 10.32 -27.51
N ASN A 25 -14.15 10.27 -28.83
CA ASN A 25 -13.06 10.00 -29.76
C ASN A 25 -11.99 11.11 -29.74
N GLU A 26 -12.40 12.38 -29.61
CA GLU A 26 -11.49 13.51 -29.44
C GLU A 26 -10.66 13.37 -28.16
N LEU A 27 -11.31 13.07 -27.03
CA LEU A 27 -10.64 12.89 -25.74
C LEU A 27 -9.68 11.71 -25.76
N ILE A 28 -10.06 10.59 -26.37
CA ILE A 28 -9.21 9.41 -26.54
C ILE A 28 -7.99 9.77 -27.40
N SER A 29 -8.19 10.47 -28.52
CA SER A 29 -7.09 10.88 -29.40
C SER A 29 -6.11 11.81 -28.70
N ARG A 30 -6.63 12.77 -27.92
CA ARG A 30 -5.81 13.68 -27.12
C ARG A 30 -5.05 12.93 -26.02
N LEU A 31 -5.69 11.97 -25.35
CA LEU A 31 -5.06 11.13 -24.34
C LEU A 31 -3.91 10.32 -24.94
N LEU A 32 -4.15 9.62 -26.06
CA LEU A 32 -3.13 8.82 -26.73
C LEU A 32 -1.92 9.67 -27.13
N LYS A 33 -2.17 10.87 -27.64
CA LYS A 33 -1.10 11.83 -27.95
C LYS A 33 -0.28 12.17 -26.70
N ILE A 34 -0.91 12.56 -25.59
CA ILE A 34 -0.23 12.91 -24.34
C ILE A 34 0.56 11.71 -23.78
N LEU A 35 0.00 10.50 -23.83
CA LEU A 35 0.70 9.29 -23.39
C LEU A 35 1.99 9.09 -24.17
N GLN A 36 1.94 9.22 -25.49
CA GLN A 36 3.10 9.05 -26.38
C GLN A 36 4.12 10.18 -26.25
N THR A 37 3.68 11.43 -26.10
CA THR A 37 4.59 12.59 -26.13
C THR A 37 5.14 12.99 -24.77
N ASN A 38 4.44 12.67 -23.69
CA ASN A 38 4.79 13.15 -22.35
C ASN A 38 5.01 12.01 -21.36
N VAL A 39 4.05 11.08 -21.25
CA VAL A 39 4.06 10.08 -20.17
C VAL A 39 5.13 9.01 -20.43
N ILE A 40 5.08 8.34 -21.59
CA ILE A 40 6.03 7.28 -21.94
C ILE A 40 7.48 7.81 -21.87
N PRO A 41 7.83 8.94 -22.52
CA PRO A 41 9.19 9.48 -22.41
C PRO A 41 9.61 9.86 -20.99
N ALA A 42 8.67 10.22 -20.10
CA ALA A 42 9.00 10.50 -18.70
C ALA A 42 9.36 9.23 -17.93
N TYR A 43 8.63 8.14 -18.15
CA TYR A 43 8.96 6.84 -17.58
C TYR A 43 10.27 6.29 -18.15
N ASP A 44 10.55 6.49 -19.43
CA ASP A 44 11.83 6.10 -20.04
C ASP A 44 13.01 6.84 -19.39
N ARG A 45 12.85 8.14 -19.09
CA ARG A 45 13.88 8.90 -18.34
C ARG A 45 14.11 8.30 -16.95
N LEU A 46 13.05 7.95 -16.23
CA LEU A 46 13.16 7.31 -14.92
C LEU A 46 13.85 5.94 -15.02
N LEU A 47 13.47 5.12 -16.00
CA LEU A 47 14.06 3.80 -16.27
C LEU A 47 15.57 3.90 -16.55
N ASN A 48 16.01 4.97 -17.20
CA ASN A 48 17.43 5.18 -17.48
C ASN A 48 18.23 5.68 -16.25
N ILE A 49 17.60 6.40 -15.34
CA ILE A 49 18.27 6.94 -14.13
C ILE A 49 18.42 5.87 -13.04
N LEU A 50 17.39 5.05 -12.81
CA LEU A 50 17.40 4.09 -11.70
C LEU A 50 18.61 3.13 -11.69
N PRO A 51 19.06 2.54 -12.83
CA PRO A 51 20.24 1.69 -12.85
C PRO A 51 21.55 2.46 -12.58
N GLN A 52 21.61 3.74 -12.96
CA GLN A 52 22.78 4.60 -12.70
C GLN A 52 22.87 4.91 -11.20
N ASP A 53 21.73 5.19 -10.58
CA ASP A 53 21.62 5.53 -9.16
C ASP A 53 21.73 4.31 -8.24
N LEU A 54 21.65 3.08 -8.78
CA LEU A 54 21.77 1.85 -8.00
C LEU A 54 23.09 1.78 -7.22
N SER A 55 24.16 2.40 -7.71
CA SER A 55 25.45 2.50 -7.01
C SER A 55 25.39 3.28 -5.70
N ASN A 56 24.41 4.18 -5.54
CA ASN A 56 24.17 4.95 -4.32
C ASN A 56 23.29 4.17 -3.31
N ALA A 57 22.66 3.06 -3.72
CA ALA A 57 21.81 2.27 -2.86
C ALA A 57 22.65 1.34 -1.96
N THR A 58 22.57 1.52 -0.65
CA THR A 58 23.24 0.64 0.33
C THR A 58 22.39 -0.59 0.66
N THR A 59 23.05 -1.67 1.11
CA THR A 59 22.40 -2.92 1.53
C THR A 59 21.78 -2.86 2.93
N ASP A 60 22.10 -1.84 3.73
CA ASP A 60 21.53 -1.66 5.07
C ASP A 60 20.01 -1.48 4.99
N HIS A 61 19.31 -2.07 5.94
CA HIS A 61 17.85 -2.03 5.98
C HIS A 61 17.34 -0.83 6.77
N GLY A 62 16.09 -0.45 6.48
CA GLY A 62 15.37 0.55 7.23
C GLY A 62 15.80 2.00 7.00
N VAL A 63 14.99 2.90 7.54
CA VAL A 63 15.15 4.35 7.37
C VAL A 63 16.17 4.95 8.33
N TRP A 64 16.58 4.20 9.37
CA TRP A 64 17.57 4.63 10.36
C TRP A 64 18.97 4.85 9.76
N LYS A 65 19.25 4.28 8.58
CA LYS A 65 20.50 4.49 7.85
C LYS A 65 20.60 5.89 7.22
N LEU A 66 19.48 6.58 7.05
CA LEU A 66 19.43 7.90 6.44
C LEU A 66 19.80 8.98 7.46
N PRO A 67 20.32 10.14 7.03
CA PRO A 67 20.51 11.28 7.92
C PRO A 67 19.21 11.65 8.65
N ASN A 68 19.24 11.72 9.98
CA ASN A 68 18.05 11.93 10.83
C ASN A 68 16.96 10.83 10.72
N GLY A 69 17.33 9.60 10.37
CA GLY A 69 16.41 8.47 10.20
C GLY A 69 15.49 8.22 11.40
N ASP A 70 16.00 8.38 12.62
CA ASP A 70 15.23 8.19 13.87
C ASP A 70 14.11 9.25 14.00
N LYS A 71 14.41 10.51 13.68
CA LYS A 71 13.42 11.59 13.67
C LYS A 71 12.38 11.38 12.56
N TYR A 72 12.84 10.96 11.38
CA TYR A 72 11.96 10.62 10.26
C TYR A 72 11.00 9.48 10.64
N TYR A 73 11.53 8.40 11.21
CA TYR A 73 10.72 7.26 11.62
C TYR A 73 9.69 7.63 12.67
N LYS A 74 10.07 8.45 13.68
CA LYS A 74 9.13 8.96 14.68
C LYS A 74 8.01 9.78 14.05
N LEU A 75 8.33 10.68 13.10
CA LEU A 75 7.31 11.46 12.39
C LEU A 75 6.38 10.57 11.56
N CYS A 76 6.92 9.58 10.85
CA CYS A 76 6.11 8.61 10.12
C CYS A 76 5.18 7.82 11.06
N LEU A 77 5.66 7.44 12.24
CA LEU A 77 4.87 6.75 13.24
C LEU A 77 3.68 7.62 13.70
N GLU A 78 3.94 8.88 14.04
CA GLU A 78 2.91 9.86 14.40
C GLU A 78 1.91 10.07 13.25
N TYR A 79 2.39 10.21 12.01
CA TYR A 79 1.55 10.44 10.83
C TYR A 79 0.65 9.26 10.49
N HIS A 80 1.17 8.02 10.55
CA HIS A 80 0.42 6.83 10.14
C HIS A 80 -0.47 6.25 11.24
N THR A 81 -0.14 6.48 12.51
CA THR A 81 -0.88 5.86 13.65
C THR A 81 -1.55 6.89 14.55
N THR A 82 -1.39 8.18 14.26
CA THR A 82 -1.97 9.29 15.03
C THR A 82 -1.68 9.17 16.53
N THR A 83 -0.53 8.59 16.87
CA THR A 83 -0.12 8.32 18.26
C THR A 83 1.15 9.07 18.58
N ASN A 84 1.29 9.52 19.83
CA ASN A 84 2.48 10.21 20.33
C ASN A 84 3.48 9.26 21.01
N MET A 85 3.30 7.95 20.84
CA MET A 85 4.18 6.94 21.43
C MET A 85 5.53 6.93 20.72
N SER A 86 6.59 6.69 21.48
CA SER A 86 7.91 6.42 20.93
C SER A 86 7.94 5.09 20.16
N PRO A 87 8.87 4.95 19.19
CA PRO A 87 9.13 3.68 18.53
C PRO A 87 9.28 2.47 19.48
N ASP A 88 9.99 2.66 20.60
CA ASP A 88 10.23 1.61 21.58
C ASP A 88 8.94 1.20 22.31
N GLU A 89 8.10 2.17 22.67
CA GLU A 89 6.80 1.90 23.29
C GLU A 89 5.87 1.13 22.34
N VAL A 90 5.87 1.48 21.06
CA VAL A 90 5.10 0.75 20.04
C VAL A 90 5.62 -0.66 19.85
N TYR A 91 6.94 -0.85 19.82
CA TYR A 91 7.56 -2.17 19.74
C TYR A 91 7.18 -3.06 20.92
N GLU A 92 7.34 -2.57 22.15
CA GLU A 92 7.03 -3.33 23.36
C GLU A 92 5.53 -3.64 23.49
N ARG A 93 4.67 -2.70 23.10
CA ARG A 93 3.23 -2.95 23.02
C ARG A 93 2.90 -4.03 21.98
N GLY A 94 3.54 -3.97 20.82
CA GLY A 94 3.41 -4.97 19.77
C GLY A 94 3.76 -6.37 20.27
N LYS A 95 4.90 -6.52 20.96
CA LYS A 95 5.30 -7.80 21.58
C LYS A 95 4.25 -8.35 22.52
N LYS A 96 3.73 -7.52 23.43
CA LYS A 96 2.65 -7.91 24.36
C LYS A 96 1.38 -8.34 23.63
N HIS A 97 1.03 -7.67 22.54
CA HIS A 97 -0.13 -8.04 21.73
C HIS A 97 0.07 -9.38 21.00
N VAL A 98 1.24 -9.60 20.40
CA VAL A 98 1.58 -10.87 19.75
C VAL A 98 1.50 -12.02 20.75
N GLU A 99 2.12 -11.88 21.92
CA GLU A 99 2.09 -12.90 22.96
C GLU A 99 0.68 -13.22 23.44
N ARG A 100 -0.12 -12.18 23.75
CA ARG A 100 -1.52 -12.33 24.18
C ARG A 100 -2.35 -13.07 23.13
N ILE A 101 -2.32 -12.64 21.87
CA ILE A 101 -3.13 -13.23 20.80
C ILE A 101 -2.71 -14.67 20.53
N GLN A 102 -1.41 -14.98 20.55
CA GLN A 102 -0.93 -16.35 20.42
C GLN A 102 -1.39 -17.25 21.57
N ASN A 103 -1.44 -16.74 22.80
CA ASN A 103 -2.00 -17.46 23.93
C ASN A 103 -3.50 -17.73 23.74
N GLU A 104 -4.27 -16.73 23.30
CA GLU A 104 -5.70 -16.88 23.03
C GLU A 104 -5.96 -17.94 21.94
N MET A 105 -5.21 -17.91 20.84
CA MET A 105 -5.33 -18.92 19.77
C MET A 105 -5.03 -20.34 20.28
N ARG A 106 -3.97 -20.52 21.09
CA ARG A 106 -3.66 -21.82 21.68
C ARG A 106 -4.77 -22.34 22.58
N ILE A 107 -5.43 -21.46 23.35
CA ILE A 107 -6.55 -21.85 24.20
C ILE A 107 -7.73 -22.34 23.35
N TYR A 108 -8.07 -21.62 22.27
CA TYR A 108 -9.14 -22.04 21.37
C TYR A 108 -8.83 -23.34 20.64
N ASP A 109 -7.61 -23.51 20.13
CA ASP A 109 -7.17 -24.76 19.50
C ASP A 109 -7.22 -25.93 20.50
N PHE A 110 -6.74 -25.71 21.72
CA PHE A 110 -6.79 -26.72 22.79
C PHE A 110 -8.23 -27.07 23.16
N PHE A 111 -9.12 -26.07 23.27
CA PHE A 111 -10.52 -26.28 23.56
C PHE A 111 -11.23 -27.05 22.44
N PHE A 112 -10.98 -26.69 21.17
CA PHE A 112 -11.57 -27.37 20.01
C PHE A 112 -11.12 -28.83 19.89
N VAL A 113 -9.81 -29.10 20.07
CA VAL A 113 -9.25 -30.46 20.02
C VAL A 113 -9.70 -31.32 21.20
N THR A 114 -9.81 -30.73 22.40
CA THR A 114 -10.25 -31.47 23.60
C THR A 114 -11.77 -31.73 23.56
N PHE A 115 -12.55 -30.78 23.05
CA PHE A 115 -14.01 -30.92 22.93
C PHE A 115 -14.45 -31.85 21.79
N GLN A 116 -13.67 -31.99 20.71
CA GLN A 116 -13.92 -33.02 19.67
C GLN A 116 -13.54 -34.45 20.09
N LYS A 117 -12.79 -34.63 21.19
CA LYS A 117 -12.38 -35.94 21.72
C LYS A 117 -13.23 -36.45 22.88
N LEU A 118 -14.26 -35.69 23.28
CA LEU A 118 -15.35 -36.13 24.16
C LEU A 118 -16.56 -36.52 23.32
#